data_AF-A0A942PSU7-F1
#
_entry.id   AF-A0A942PSU7-F1
#
_cell.length_a   1.000
_cell.length_b   1.000
_cell.length_c   1.000
_cell.angle_alpha   90.00
_cell.angle_beta   90.00
_cell.angle_gamma   90.00
#
_symmetry.space_group_name_H-M   'P 1'
#
loop_
_entity.id
_entity.type
_entity.pdbx_description
1 polymer ?
#
loop_
_entity_poly.entity_id
_entity_poly.type
_entity_poly.pdbx_seq_one_letter_code
_entity_poly.pdbx_strand_id
1 'polypeptide(L)'
;MSAKIKYTDDPLGKVQVVPDFLPSPAELAFREEGVKVTLALSKKSIEFFKSEATKHHTQYQRMIRRLIDAYVDAQTPTRRSTEPRA
;
A
#
# COMPACT_ATOMS: atom_id res chain seq x y z
N MET A 1 -16.70 16.88 25.98
CA MET A 1 -16.02 17.03 27.27
C MET A 1 -14.65 16.37 27.16
N SER A 2 -13.58 17.15 27.20
CA SER A 2 -12.20 16.66 27.10
C SER A 2 -11.64 16.51 28.51
N ALA A 3 -11.56 15.28 29.02
CA ALA A 3 -10.88 15.01 30.27
C ALA A 3 -9.38 15.29 30.08
N LYS A 4 -8.81 16.20 30.89
CA LYS A 4 -7.37 16.49 30.88
C LYS A 4 -6.64 15.29 31.49
N ILE A 5 -5.83 14.61 30.69
CA ILE A 5 -4.95 13.54 31.16
C ILE A 5 -3.98 14.16 32.17
N LYS A 6 -3.98 13.66 33.40
CA LYS A 6 -3.02 14.02 34.45
C LYS A 6 -1.95 12.95 34.47
N TYR A 7 -0.74 13.32 34.09
CA TYR A 7 0.43 12.45 34.20
C TYR A 7 0.98 12.54 35.61
N THR A 8 1.40 11.40 36.16
CA THR A 8 2.05 11.28 37.46
C THR A 8 3.46 10.74 37.23
N ASP A 9 4.45 11.21 37.97
CA ASP A 9 5.87 10.83 37.87
C ASP A 9 6.15 9.43 38.44
N ASP A 10 5.29 8.45 38.14
CA ASP A 10 5.47 7.08 38.57
C ASP A 10 6.67 6.43 37.84
N PRO A 11 7.43 5.55 38.51
CA PRO A 11 8.60 4.93 37.92
C PRO A 11 8.20 4.09 36.71
N LEU A 12 8.65 4.53 35.53
CA LEU A 12 8.63 3.74 34.31
C LEU A 12 9.36 2.43 34.61
N GLY A 13 8.69 1.29 34.42
CA GLY A 13 9.21 -0.04 34.76
C GLY A 13 10.46 -0.44 33.95
N LYS A 14 10.63 -1.72 33.65
CA LYS A 14 11.77 -2.18 32.85
C LYS A 14 11.66 -1.67 31.40
N VAL A 15 12.37 -0.58 31.10
CA VAL A 15 12.49 -0.03 29.75
C VAL A 15 13.46 -0.87 28.92
N GLN A 16 13.06 -1.23 27.71
CA GLN A 16 13.93 -1.83 26.70
C GLN A 16 14.17 -0.81 25.58
N VAL A 17 15.45 -0.61 25.22
CA VAL A 17 15.82 0.23 24.10
C VAL A 17 15.56 -0.54 22.82
N VAL A 18 14.56 -0.11 22.04
CA VAL A 18 14.26 -0.66 20.73
C VAL A 18 15.07 0.14 19.70
N PRO A 19 15.87 -0.51 18.84
CA PRO A 19 16.55 0.18 17.75
C PRO A 19 15.52 0.77 16.79
N ASP A 20 15.83 1.91 16.18
CA ASP A 20 14.94 2.55 15.22
C ASP A 20 14.76 1.62 14.00
N PHE A 21 13.54 1.10 13.85
CA PHE A 21 13.16 0.16 12.79
C PHE A 21 12.18 0.78 11.80
N LEU A 22 11.76 2.03 12.07
CA LEU A 22 10.79 2.68 11.22
C LEU A 22 11.50 3.22 9.98
N PRO A 23 11.05 2.85 8.78
CA PRO A 23 11.55 3.48 7.57
C PRO A 23 11.27 4.98 7.64
N SER A 24 12.15 5.76 7.02
CA SER A 24 12.00 7.21 7.02
C SER A 24 10.65 7.61 6.39
N PRO A 25 10.06 8.75 6.77
CA PRO A 25 8.80 9.20 6.17
C PRO A 25 8.83 9.27 4.63
N ALA A 26 10.01 9.51 4.05
CA ALA A 26 10.22 9.51 2.60
C ALA A 26 10.12 8.10 1.98
N GLU A 27 10.65 7.08 2.65
CA GLU A 27 10.55 5.68 2.23
C GLU A 27 9.12 5.15 2.37
N LEU A 28 8.39 5.60 3.40
CA LEU A 28 6.96 5.34 3.55
C LEU A 28 6.11 5.98 2.44
N ALA A 29 6.59 7.07 1.85
CA ALA A 29 5.91 7.83 0.82
C ALA A 29 6.33 7.43 -0.61
N PHE A 30 6.71 6.17 -0.82
CA PHE A 30 7.05 5.66 -2.16
C PHE A 30 5.91 5.93 -3.14
N ARG A 31 6.16 6.83 -4.11
CA ARG A 31 5.22 7.13 -5.21
C ARG A 31 5.63 6.29 -6.40
N GLU A 32 4.80 5.31 -6.76
CA GLU A 32 4.95 4.59 -8.04
C GLU A 32 4.99 5.63 -9.19
N GLU A 33 6.02 5.57 -10.04
CA GLU A 33 6.13 6.41 -11.24
C GLU A 33 5.03 6.04 -12.24
N GLY A 34 3.94 6.81 -12.23
CA GLY A 34 2.78 6.55 -13.07
C GLY A 34 2.89 7.22 -14.44
N VAL A 35 2.98 6.43 -15.51
CA VAL A 35 2.79 6.91 -16.88
C VAL A 35 1.29 6.97 -17.18
N LYS A 36 0.80 8.14 -17.60
CA LYS A 36 -0.61 8.32 -17.98
C LYS A 36 -0.81 7.92 -19.44
N VAL A 37 -1.74 7.00 -19.67
CA VAL A 37 -2.19 6.57 -21.00
C VAL A 37 -3.71 6.68 -21.10
N THR A 38 -4.23 6.90 -22.31
CA THR A 38 -5.67 6.88 -22.59
C THR A 38 -6.03 5.55 -23.23
N LEU A 39 -6.91 4.79 -22.57
CA LEU A 39 -7.40 3.48 -23.04
C LEU A 39 -8.93 3.50 -23.09
N ALA A 40 -9.51 3.00 -24.18
CA ALA A 40 -10.95 2.77 -24.26
C ALA A 40 -11.31 1.47 -23.53
N LEU A 41 -12.23 1.55 -22.57
CA LEU A 41 -12.76 0.41 -21.83
C LEU A 41 -14.26 0.25 -22.09
N SER A 42 -14.76 -0.99 -22.01
CA SER A 42 -16.19 -1.23 -22.19
C SER A 42 -17.02 -0.61 -21.06
N LYS A 43 -18.25 -0.19 -21.38
CA LYS A 43 -19.20 0.36 -20.39
C LYS A 43 -19.44 -0.61 -19.23
N LYS A 44 -19.63 -1.90 -19.54
CA LYS A 44 -19.80 -2.98 -18.56
C LYS A 44 -18.64 -3.04 -17.57
N SER A 45 -17.39 -2.99 -18.06
CA SER A 45 -16.20 -3.03 -17.20
C SER A 45 -16.14 -1.83 -16.26
N ILE A 46 -16.43 -0.63 -16.77
CA ILE A 46 -16.41 0.60 -15.97
C ILE A 46 -17.49 0.58 -14.88
N GLU A 47 -18.70 0.12 -15.19
CA GLU A 47 -19.79 0.01 -14.22
C GLU A 47 -19.46 -0.94 -13.07
N PHE A 48 -18.83 -2.09 -13.39
CA PHE A 48 -18.34 -3.03 -12.37
C PHE A 48 -17.34 -2.38 -11.42
N PHE A 49 -16.29 -1.73 -11.95
CA PHE A 49 -15.29 -1.12 -11.07
C PHE A 49 -15.82 0.07 -10.28
N LYS A 50 -16.78 0.82 -10.82
CA LYS A 50 -17.44 1.91 -10.07
C LYS A 50 -18.22 1.35 -8.88
N SER A 51 -19.00 0.28 -9.08
CA SER A 51 -19.80 -0.29 -8.00
C SER A 51 -18.94 -0.90 -6.89
N GLU A 52 -17.86 -1.59 -7.24
CA GLU A 52 -16.91 -2.13 -6.26
C GLU A 52 -16.14 -1.02 -5.54
N ALA A 53 -15.70 0.02 -6.25
CA ALA A 53 -14.98 1.14 -5.66
C ALA A 53 -15.81 1.87 -4.58
N THR A 54 -17.12 2.00 -4.78
CA THR A 54 -18.04 2.56 -3.79
C THR A 54 -18.12 1.68 -2.53
N LYS A 55 -18.17 0.35 -2.67
CA LYS A 55 -18.21 -0.59 -1.54
C LYS A 55 -16.93 -0.55 -0.71
N HIS A 56 -15.78 -0.42 -1.37
CA HIS A 56 -14.46 -0.46 -0.73
C HIS A 56 -13.89 0.93 -0.41
N HIS A 57 -14.70 2.00 -0.52
CA HIS A 57 -14.32 3.38 -0.26
C HIS A 57 -12.99 3.80 -0.95
N THR A 58 -12.84 3.43 -2.22
CA THR A 58 -11.63 3.67 -3.01
C THR A 58 -11.95 4.26 -4.38
N GLN A 59 -10.92 4.60 -5.16
CA GLN A 59 -11.07 5.08 -6.53
C GLN A 59 -11.07 3.90 -7.50
N TYR A 60 -12.04 3.83 -8.41
CA TYR A 60 -12.15 2.73 -9.38
C TYR A 60 -10.91 2.61 -10.29
N GLN A 61 -10.23 3.73 -10.57
CA GLN A 61 -8.98 3.76 -11.33
C GLN A 61 -7.84 3.02 -10.62
N ARG A 62 -7.84 2.99 -9.28
CA ARG A 62 -6.85 2.23 -8.50
C ARG A 62 -7.05 0.73 -8.68
N MET A 63 -8.29 0.28 -8.72
CA MET A 63 -8.63 -1.12 -8.97
C MET A 63 -8.21 -1.57 -10.37
N ILE A 64 -8.46 -0.73 -11.38
CA ILE A 64 -8.05 -1.01 -12.77
C ILE A 64 -6.53 -1.14 -12.87
N ARG A 65 -5.77 -0.19 -12.27
CA ARG A 65 -4.30 -0.26 -12.27
C ARG A 65 -3.78 -1.55 -11.64
N ARG A 66 -4.28 -1.89 -10.44
CA ARG A 66 -3.87 -3.12 -9.74
C ARG A 66 -4.21 -4.39 -10.49
N LEU A 67 -5.32 -4.41 -11.23
CA LEU A 67 -5.65 -5.55 -12.09
C LEU A 67 -4.63 -5.73 -13.22
N ILE A 68 -4.22 -4.63 -13.86
CA ILE A 68 -3.23 -4.66 -14.95
C ILE A 68 -1.88 -5.10 -14.39
N ASP A 69 -1.44 -4.55 -13.26
CA ASP A 69 -0.18 -4.94 -12.60
C ASP A 69 -0.19 -6.44 -12.29
N ALA A 70 -1.24 -6.94 -11.64
CA ALA A 70 -1.37 -8.36 -11.28
C ALA A 70 -1.38 -9.30 -12.51
N TYR A 71 -1.97 -8.86 -13.62
CA TYR A 71 -1.94 -9.61 -14.88
C TYR A 71 -0.53 -9.71 -15.46
N VAL A 72 0.24 -8.62 -15.45
CA VAL A 72 1.62 -8.59 -15.93
C VAL A 72 2.54 -9.43 -15.03
N ASP A 73 2.37 -9.32 -13.72
CA ASP A 73 3.12 -10.11 -12.73
C ASP A 73 2.89 -11.62 -12.92
N ALA A 74 1.66 -12.02 -13.22
CA ALA A 74 1.34 -13.42 -13.50
C ALA A 74 1.97 -13.93 -14.81
N GLN A 75 2.17 -13.04 -15.80
CA GLN A 75 2.71 -13.39 -17.11
C GLN A 75 4.25 -13.31 -17.17
N THR A 76 4.88 -12.60 -16.24
CA THR A 76 6.33 -12.50 -16.14
C THR A 76 6.84 -13.61 -15.23
N PRO A 77 7.44 -14.69 -15.75
CA PRO A 77 8.09 -15.66 -14.88
C PRO A 77 9.24 -14.93 -14.17
N THR A 78 9.08 -14.64 -12.89
CA THR A 78 10.18 -14.24 -12.02
C THR A 78 11.25 -15.31 -12.18
N ARG A 79 12.33 -14.98 -12.91
CA ARG A 79 13.59 -15.71 -12.83
C ARG A 79 14.06 -15.52 -11.40
N ARG A 80 13.61 -16.40 -10.50
CA ARG A 80 14.13 -16.46 -9.14
C ARG A 80 15.61 -16.73 -9.31
N SER A 81 16.42 -15.76 -8.91
CA SER A 81 17.86 -15.86 -8.73
C SER A 81 18.14 -17.07 -7.84
N THR A 82 18.40 -18.21 -8.49
CA THR A 82 19.19 -19.29 -7.92
C THR A 82 20.64 -18.81 -7.93
N GLU A 83 21.03 -18.05 -6.92
CA GLU A 83 22.43 -17.97 -6.53
C GLU A 83 22.57 -18.68 -5.19
N PRO A 84 23.27 -19.84 -5.14
CA PRO A 84 23.63 -20.44 -3.88
C PRO A 84 24.70 -19.54 -3.24
N ARG A 85 24.40 -19.04 -2.06
CA ARG A 85 25.37 -18.35 -1.21
C ARG A 85 26.42 -19.39 -0.80
N ALA A 86 27.63 -19.24 -1.32
CA ALA A 86 28.82 -19.97 -0.88
C ALA A 86 29.19 -19.59 0.55
#